data_AF-A0A955QDN0-F1
#
_entry.id   AF-A0A955QDN0-F1
#
_cell.length_a   1.000
_cell.length_b   1.000
_cell.length_c   1.000
_cell.angle_alpha   90.00
_cell.angle_beta   90.00
_cell.angle_gamma   90.00
#
_symmetry.space_group_name_H-M   'P 1'
#
loop_
_entity.id
_entity.type
_entity.pdbx_description
1 polymer ?
#
loop_
_entity_poly.entity_id
_entity_poly.type
_entity_poly.pdbx_seq_one_letter_code
_entity_poly.pdbx_strand_id
1 'polypeptide(L)' 'MITAIGDVLRRCYDRGWITSRDGNCSLRRARSIYLSITPSGWRKTIIHPEHMIKIRIANGEISIPPGTKPSGELHMH' A
#
# COMPACT_ATOMS: atom_id res chain seq x y z
N MET A 1 -6.32 11.28 1.66
CA MET A 1 -5.45 11.38 2.87
C MET A 1 -4.92 9.97 3.14
N ILE A 2 -3.66 9.76 3.53
CA ILE A 2 -3.11 8.38 3.72
C ILE A 2 -3.90 7.59 4.78
N THR A 3 -4.48 8.32 5.73
CA THR A 3 -5.43 7.84 6.73
C THR A 3 -6.64 7.09 6.15
N ALA A 4 -7.07 7.43 4.93
CA ALA A 4 -8.23 6.81 4.29
C ALA A 4 -7.95 5.40 3.72
N ILE A 5 -6.69 4.98 3.59
CA ILE A 5 -6.36 3.68 2.97
C ILE A 5 -6.94 2.52 3.79
N GLY A 6 -6.82 2.57 5.12
CA GLY A 6 -7.40 1.56 6.00
C GLY A 6 -8.93 1.51 5.91
N ASP A 7 -9.59 2.66 5.75
CA ASP A 7 -11.05 2.72 5.54
C ASP A 7 -11.47 2.09 4.22
N VAL A 8 -10.77 2.40 3.13
CA VAL A 8 -11.03 1.83 1.81
C VAL A 8 -10.86 0.31 1.84
N LEU A 9 -9.75 -0.18 2.41
CA LEU A 9 -9.48 -1.62 2.51
C LEU A 9 -10.53 -2.35 3.34
N ARG A 10 -10.96 -1.77 4.48
CA ARG A 10 -12.06 -2.31 5.28
C ARG A 10 -13.37 -2.37 4.48
N ARG A 11 -13.72 -1.30 3.76
CA ARG A 11 -14.93 -1.29 2.91
C ARG A 11 -14.87 -2.28 1.76
N CYS A 12 -13.70 -2.48 1.15
CA CYS A 12 -13.51 -3.51 0.12
C CYS A 12 -13.71 -4.92 0.69
N TYR A 13 -13.18 -5.17 1.89
CA TYR A 13 -13.37 -6.43 2.61
C TYR A 13 -14.84 -6.66 2.98
N ASP A 14 -15.52 -5.65 3.53
CA ASP A 14 -16.95 -5.71 3.89
C ASP A 14 -17.85 -6.01 2.68
N ARG A 15 -17.44 -5.57 1.49
CA ARG A 15 -18.12 -5.83 0.22
C ARG A 15 -17.74 -7.17 -0.43
N GLY A 16 -16.81 -7.92 0.16
CA GLY A 16 -16.31 -9.19 -0.38
C GLY A 16 -15.43 -9.05 -1.63
N TRP A 17 -14.89 -7.86 -1.92
CA TRP A 17 -14.03 -7.62 -3.10
C TRP A 17 -12.60 -8.14 -2.90
N ILE A 18 -12.17 -8.23 -1.65
CA ILE A 18 -10.87 -8.74 -1.25
C ILE A 18 -11.05 -9.70 -0.07
N THR A 19 -10.11 -10.61 0.11
CA THR A 19 -10.04 -11.44 1.32
C THR A 19 -9.14 -10.79 2.38
N SER A 20 -8.94 -11.48 3.51
CA SER A 20 -8.24 -10.87 4.66
C SER A 20 -6.80 -10.42 4.38
N ARG A 21 -6.03 -11.16 3.57
CA ARG A 21 -4.62 -10.84 3.22
C ARG A 21 -4.43 -10.49 1.75
N ASP A 22 -5.42 -10.83 0.94
CA ASP A 22 -5.44 -10.52 -0.48
C ASP A 22 -5.85 -9.05 -0.71
N GLY A 23 -5.57 -8.53 -1.90
CA GLY A 23 -5.74 -7.13 -2.23
C GLY A 23 -4.61 -6.24 -1.71
N ASN A 24 -4.38 -5.13 -2.40
CA ASN A 24 -3.38 -4.15 -2.02
C ASN A 24 -3.88 -2.75 -2.39
N CYS A 25 -3.20 -1.76 -1.82
CA CYS A 25 -3.48 -0.37 -2.12
C CYS A 25 -2.18 0.40 -2.10
N SER A 26 -2.08 1.37 -3.00
CA SER A 26 -0.99 2.33 -3.02
C SER A 26 -1.55 3.75 -3.18
N LEU A 27 -0.80 4.74 -2.72
CA LEU A 27 -1.15 6.14 -2.80
C LEU A 27 0.08 6.95 -3.18
N ARG A 28 -0.01 7.65 -4.32
CA ARG A 28 0.95 8.67 -4.74
C ARG A 28 0.24 10.02 -4.80
N ARG A 29 0.78 11.04 -4.15
CA ARG A 29 0.30 12.41 -4.35
C ARG A 29 0.76 12.92 -5.71
N ALA A 30 -0.04 13.78 -6.34
CA ALA A 30 0.36 14.45 -7.58
C ALA A 30 1.74 15.11 -7.40
N ARG A 31 2.62 14.92 -8.40
CA ARG A 31 4.01 15.43 -8.42
C ARG A 31 4.94 14.93 -7.28
N SER A 32 4.50 13.96 -6.47
CA SER A 32 5.38 13.35 -5.46
C SER A 32 6.20 12.22 -6.05
N ILE A 33 7.47 12.16 -5.64
CA ILE A 33 8.37 11.03 -5.90
C ILE A 33 8.20 9.89 -4.88
N TYR A 34 7.25 9.99 -3.94
CA TYR A 34 7.02 8.97 -2.93
C TYR A 34 5.69 8.26 -3.15
N LEU A 35 5.74 6.93 -3.15
CA LEU A 35 4.58 6.06 -3.15
C LEU A 35 4.45 5.43 -1.75
N SER A 36 3.26 5.49 -1.16
CA SER A 36 2.92 4.71 0.01
C SER A 36 2.19 3.45 -0.44
N ILE A 37 2.68 2.26 -0.10
CA ILE A 37 2.10 0.97 -0.50
C ILE A 37 1.89 0.04 0.69
N THR A 38 0.83 -0.77 0.64
CA THR A 38 0.56 -1.79 1.68
C THR A 38 1.69 -2.82 1.76
N PRO A 39 2.04 -3.30 2.97
CA PRO A 39 3.01 -4.38 3.15
C PRO A 39 2.46 -5.75 2.70
N SER A 40 3.36 -6.65 2.32
CA SER A 40 3.04 -8.00 1.85
C SER A 40 2.50 -8.88 2.98
N GLY A 41 1.41 -9.62 2.73
CA GLY A 41 0.87 -10.64 3.64
C GLY A 41 0.18 -10.12 4.90
N TRP A 42 0.00 -8.80 5.02
CA TRP A 42 -0.71 -8.18 6.12
C TRP A 42 -2.22 -8.30 5.99
N ARG A 43 -2.91 -8.35 7.13
CA ARG A 43 -4.38 -8.33 7.16
C ARG A 43 -4.89 -6.92 6.81
N LYS A 44 -5.70 -6.81 5.75
CA LYS A 44 -6.17 -5.52 5.20
C LYS A 44 -7.14 -4.79 6.11
N THR A 45 -7.81 -5.52 7.00
CA THR A 45 -8.76 -4.98 7.97
C THR A 45 -8.11 -4.24 9.15
N ILE A 46 -6.78 -4.39 9.34
CA ILE A 46 -6.01 -3.75 10.42
C ILE A 46 -4.85 -2.89 9.88
N ILE A 47 -4.96 -2.43 8.63
CA ILE A 47 -3.98 -1.50 8.07
C ILE A 47 -4.23 -0.11 8.66
N HIS A 48 -3.20 0.41 9.31
CA HIS A 48 -3.10 1.76 9.79
C HIS A 48 -2.04 2.52 8.98
N PRO A 49 -2.05 3.86 8.94
CA PRO A 49 -1.08 4.64 8.17
C PRO A 49 0.38 4.31 8.45
N GLU A 50 0.72 4.01 9.70
CA GLU A 50 2.04 3.60 10.17
C GLU A 50 2.51 2.26 9.59
N HIS A 51 1.60 1.41 9.14
CA HIS A 51 1.95 0.15 8.48
C HIS A 51 2.33 0.33 7.00
N MET A 52 2.02 1.49 6.41
CA MET A 52 2.29 1.76 5.00
C MET A 52 3.78 1.92 4.76
N ILE A 53 4.30 1.23 3.75
CA ILE A 53 5.70 1.35 3.35
C ILE A 53 5.81 2.52 2.38
N LYS A 54 6.66 3.49 2.72
CA LYS A 54 6.96 4.64 1.85
C LYS A 54 8.19 4.33 1.02
N ILE A 55 8.00 4.16 -0.29
CA ILE A 55 9.09 3.93 -1.25
C ILE A 55 9.31 5.20 -2.09
N ARG A 56 10.53 5.35 -2.62
CA ARG A 56 10.87 6.43 -3.54
C ARG A 56 10.85 5.91 -4.97
N ILE A 57 10.19 6.64 -5.86
CA ILE A 57 10.13 6.40 -7.30
C ILE A 57 10.65 7.66 -8.00
N ALA A 58 11.82 7.57 -8.60
CA ALA A 58 12.43 8.68 -9.33
C ALA A 58 13.18 8.15 -10.55
N ASN A 59 13.06 8.83 -11.69
CA ASN A 59 13.74 8.49 -12.94
C ASN A 59 13.52 7.02 -13.39
N GLY A 60 12.35 6.46 -13.10
CA GLY A 60 12.04 5.05 -13.41
C GLY A 60 12.62 4.03 -12.43
N GLU A 61 13.42 4.46 -11.45
CA GLU A 61 13.98 3.59 -10.42
C GLU A 61 13.12 3.58 -9.16
N ILE A 62 13.00 2.39 -8.57
CA ILE A 62 12.29 2.15 -7.32
C ILE A 62 13.32 1.90 -6.22
N SER A 63 13.28 2.71 -5.17
CA SER A 63 14.10 2.54 -3.97
C SER A 63 13.20 2.14 -2.79
N ILE A 64 13.36 0.88 -2.37
CA ILE A 64 12.63 0.28 -1.26
C ILE A 64 13.47 0.42 0.02
N PRO A 65 12.91 0.91 1.14
CA PRO A 65 13.63 0.98 2.41
C PRO A 65 14.10 -0.41 2.87
N PRO A 66 15.35 -0.55 3.36
CA PRO A 66 15.88 -1.83 3.81
C PRO A 66 15.04 -2.41 4.96
N GLY A 67 14.86 -3.73 4.96
CA GLY A 67 14.06 -4.43 5.98
C GLY A 67 12.54 -4.34 5.80
N THR A 68 12.06 -3.64 4.76
CA THR A 68 10.62 -3.58 4.43
C THR A 68 10.26 -4.55 3.31
N LYS A 69 9.01 -5.05 3.33
CA LYS A 69 8.48 -5.94 2.30
C LYS A 69 7.17 -5.39 1.74
N PRO A 70 7.20 -4.57 0.66
CA PRO A 70 6.00 -4.04 0.02
C PRO A 70 5.18 -5.16 -0.62
N SER A 71 3.97 -4.84 -1.08
CA SER A 71 3.12 -5.75 -1.86
C SER A 71 3.92 -6.47 -2.96
N GLY A 72 3.65 -7.76 -3.16
CA GLY A 72 4.27 -8.55 -4.25
C GLY A 72 3.91 -8.03 -5.64
N GLU A 73 2.83 -7.26 -5.76
CA GLU A 73 2.35 -6.64 -6.99
C GLU A 73 2.86 -5.20 -7.16
N LEU A 74 3.94 -4.82 -6.48
CA LEU A 74 4.47 -3.45 -6.51
C LEU A 74 4.66 -2.91 -7.93
N HIS A 75 5.19 -3.71 -8.85
CA HIS A 75 5.47 -3.28 -10.23
C HIS A 75 4.21 -3.04 -11.08
N MET A 76 3.02 -3.45 -10.61
CA MET A 76 1.74 -3.18 -11.30
C MET A 76 1.13 -1.82 -10.93
N HIS A 77 1.61 -1.17 -9.86
CA HIS A 77 1.16 0.15 -9.41
C HIS A 77 1.93 1.30 -10.07
#